data_AF-A0A0I9SLQ0-F1
#
_entry.id   AF-A0A0I9SLQ0-F1
#
_cell.length_a   1.000
_cell.length_b   1.000
_cell.length_c   1.000
_cell.angle_alpha   90.00
_cell.angle_beta   90.00
_cell.angle_gamma   90.00
#
_symmetry.space_group_name_H-M   'P 1'
#
loop_
_entity.id
_entity.type
_entity.pdbx_description
1 polymer ?
#
loop_
_entity_poly.entity_id
_entity_poly.type
_entity_poly.pdbx_seq_one_letter_code
_entity_poly.pdbx_strand_id
1 'polypeptide(L)'
;MSARNPVVRVEPLTPQFAAAAHQWAQRLDLPEIQDAAEFALQIGADGLQLQLLEAQAPGPVRVDFVEGAAAHRRQFGGGSGQMIAKAVGIQPGIRPRVLDATAGLGRDAFVLATLGCEVSLIERQPLIAALLEDGLSRAAGDAEVGAISARMTLLKGNAIELMTQWQGEAPQVIYLDPMFPHRDKSALVKKEMRLFRPFVGDDIDAPALLAAALELASHRVVVKRPRKAPAIEGAKPGYSLEGKSSRYDIYPKKKLQG
;
A
#
# COMPACT_ATOMS: atom_id res chain seq x y z
N MET A 1 10.57 13.47 8.98
CA MET A 1 11.83 13.41 8.23
C MET A 1 11.49 13.37 6.77
N SER A 2 12.18 14.15 5.93
CA SER A 2 12.03 14.06 4.48
C SER A 2 12.51 12.71 3.97
N ALA A 3 11.97 12.26 2.84
CA ALA A 3 12.50 11.09 2.13
C ALA A 3 14.00 11.31 1.86
N ARG A 4 14.79 10.25 2.09
CA ARG A 4 16.16 10.16 1.59
C ARG A 4 16.07 9.51 0.20
N ASN A 5 17.06 9.77 -0.66
CA ASN A 5 17.33 8.91 -1.81
C ASN A 5 18.42 7.93 -1.39
N PRO A 6 18.11 6.84 -0.66
CA PRO A 6 19.12 5.87 -0.30
C PRO A 6 19.66 5.20 -1.56
N VAL A 7 20.92 4.78 -1.51
CA VAL A 7 21.56 4.13 -2.65
C VAL A 7 21.06 2.69 -2.75
N VAL A 8 20.43 2.35 -3.87
CA VAL A 8 19.91 1.00 -4.16
C VAL A 8 20.68 0.41 -5.32
N ARG A 9 21.02 -0.89 -5.20
CA ARG A 9 21.46 -1.69 -6.34
C ARG A 9 20.48 -2.79 -6.67
N VAL A 10 20.52 -3.30 -7.89
CA VAL A 10 19.75 -4.47 -8.31
C VAL A 10 20.68 -5.66 -8.44
N GLU A 11 20.31 -6.80 -7.87
CA GLU A 11 21.12 -8.02 -7.96
C GLU A 11 20.27 -9.29 -8.12
N PRO A 12 20.73 -10.28 -8.89
CA PRO A 12 20.12 -11.60 -8.89
C PRO A 12 20.56 -12.41 -7.67
N LEU A 13 19.64 -13.15 -7.03
CA LEU A 13 19.99 -14.06 -5.93
C LEU A 13 20.80 -15.28 -6.42
N THR A 14 20.60 -15.69 -7.67
CA THR A 14 21.38 -16.74 -8.33
C THR A 14 21.57 -16.39 -9.82
N PRO A 15 22.62 -16.88 -10.50
CA PRO A 15 22.95 -16.48 -11.86
C PRO A 15 21.82 -16.63 -12.90
N GLN A 16 20.91 -17.59 -12.69
CA GLN A 16 19.75 -17.80 -13.58
C GLN A 16 18.81 -16.59 -13.65
N PHE A 17 18.83 -15.70 -12.65
CA PHE A 17 17.98 -14.51 -12.59
C PHE A 17 18.68 -13.24 -13.12
N ALA A 18 19.90 -13.33 -13.64
CA ALA A 18 20.68 -12.16 -14.08
C ALA A 18 19.95 -11.33 -15.16
N ALA A 19 19.33 -11.98 -16.15
CA ALA A 19 18.56 -11.28 -17.18
C ALA A 19 17.35 -10.52 -16.60
N ALA A 20 16.64 -11.11 -15.64
CA ALA A 20 15.51 -10.47 -14.98
C ALA A 20 15.96 -9.30 -14.07
N ALA A 21 17.09 -9.46 -13.37
CA ALA A 21 17.71 -8.39 -12.60
C ALA A 21 18.08 -7.20 -13.50
N HIS A 22 18.72 -7.45 -14.64
CA HIS A 22 19.06 -6.43 -15.63
C HIS A 22 17.83 -5.66 -16.14
N GLN A 23 16.73 -6.37 -16.43
CA GLN A 23 15.48 -5.74 -16.86
C GLN A 23 14.89 -4.83 -15.77
N TRP A 24 14.91 -5.25 -14.50
CA TRP A 24 14.44 -4.42 -13.40
C TRP A 24 15.35 -3.20 -13.16
N ALA A 25 16.66 -3.38 -13.28
CA ALA A 25 17.65 -2.31 -13.22
C ALA A 25 17.35 -1.22 -14.26
N GLN A 26 17.13 -1.61 -15.53
CA GLN A 26 16.75 -0.69 -16.60
C GLN A 26 15.41 0.00 -16.36
N ARG A 27 14.39 -0.76 -15.94
CA ARG A 27 13.03 -0.22 -15.72
C ARG A 27 12.94 0.79 -14.58
N LEU A 28 13.79 0.64 -13.57
CA LEU A 28 13.80 1.50 -12.37
C LEU A 28 14.93 2.52 -12.38
N ASP A 29 15.77 2.55 -13.43
CA ASP A 29 16.98 3.37 -13.53
C ASP A 29 17.90 3.20 -12.31
N LEU A 30 18.17 1.93 -11.97
CA LEU A 30 19.00 1.54 -10.82
C LEU A 30 20.28 0.82 -11.28
N PRO A 31 21.43 1.03 -10.61
CA PRO A 31 22.67 0.35 -10.95
C PRO A 31 22.65 -1.13 -10.51
N GLU A 32 23.32 -2.00 -11.25
CA GLU A 32 23.55 -3.40 -10.83
C GLU A 32 24.80 -3.56 -9.94
N ILE A 33 25.78 -2.67 -10.10
CA ILE A 33 27.02 -2.66 -9.30
C ILE A 33 27.11 -1.32 -8.59
N GLN A 34 27.09 -1.37 -7.26
CA GLN A 34 27.26 -0.20 -6.41
C GLN A 34 27.71 -0.65 -5.02
N ASP A 35 28.97 -0.38 -4.68
CA ASP A 35 29.59 -0.82 -3.42
C ASP A 35 29.06 -0.04 -2.22
N ALA A 36 28.65 1.21 -2.42
CA ALA A 36 28.06 2.06 -1.39
C ALA A 36 26.54 1.85 -1.23
N ALA A 37 25.97 0.78 -1.81
CA ALA A 37 24.53 0.51 -1.72
C ALA A 37 24.10 0.28 -0.27
N GLU A 38 23.08 1.02 0.18
CA GLU A 38 22.39 0.79 1.45
C GLU A 38 21.35 -0.33 1.31
N PHE A 39 20.82 -0.54 0.11
CA PHE A 39 19.78 -1.53 -0.18
C PHE A 39 20.08 -2.34 -1.45
N ALA A 40 19.60 -3.58 -1.46
CA ALA A 40 19.56 -4.43 -2.65
C ALA A 40 18.10 -4.75 -3.01
N LEU A 41 17.73 -4.45 -4.25
CA LEU A 41 16.57 -5.03 -4.90
C LEU A 41 16.98 -6.37 -5.50
N GLN A 42 16.54 -7.45 -4.87
CA GLN A 42 16.97 -8.81 -5.18
C GLN A 42 15.90 -9.55 -5.98
N ILE A 43 16.32 -10.25 -7.04
CA ILE A 43 15.46 -11.06 -7.89
C ILE A 43 15.76 -12.55 -7.65
N GLY A 44 14.75 -13.35 -7.33
CA GLY A 44 14.89 -14.79 -7.15
C GLY A 44 13.67 -15.60 -7.57
N ALA A 45 13.67 -16.88 -7.18
CA ALA A 45 12.59 -17.82 -7.52
C ALA A 45 11.23 -17.39 -6.97
N ASP A 46 11.22 -16.74 -5.81
CA ASP A 46 10.01 -16.23 -5.17
C ASP A 46 9.62 -14.81 -5.64
N GLY A 47 10.29 -14.27 -6.65
CA GLY A 47 10.06 -12.93 -7.18
C GLY A 47 10.98 -11.86 -6.59
N LEU A 48 10.45 -10.63 -6.53
CA LEU A 48 11.19 -9.41 -6.18
C LEU A 48 11.17 -9.15 -4.66
N GLN A 49 12.32 -8.84 -4.08
CA GLN A 49 12.41 -8.47 -2.66
C GLN A 49 13.40 -7.34 -2.42
N LEU A 50 13.18 -6.56 -1.37
CA LEU A 50 14.08 -5.49 -0.93
C LEU A 50 14.81 -5.90 0.34
N GLN A 51 16.14 -5.81 0.34
CA GLN A 51 17.01 -6.10 1.47
C GLN A 51 17.79 -4.85 1.89
N LEU A 52 17.89 -4.62 3.20
CA LEU A 52 18.79 -3.61 3.77
C LEU A 52 20.19 -4.24 3.91
N LEU A 53 21.25 -3.54 3.50
CA LEU A 53 22.63 -4.03 3.48
C LEU A 53 23.41 -3.52 4.71
N GLU A 54 23.02 -3.98 5.91
CA GLU A 54 23.73 -3.68 7.16
C GLU A 54 23.94 -4.95 8.01
N ALA A 55 24.91 -4.95 8.92
CA ALA A 55 25.30 -6.14 9.69
C ALA A 55 24.18 -6.78 10.53
N GLN A 56 23.16 -6.00 10.92
CA GLN A 56 21.98 -6.47 11.66
C GLN A 56 20.69 -6.12 10.94
N ALA A 57 20.74 -6.16 9.61
CA ALA A 57 19.60 -5.89 8.78
C ALA A 57 18.48 -6.88 9.14
N PRO A 58 17.22 -6.43 9.25
CA PRO A 58 16.11 -7.37 9.21
C PRO A 58 16.13 -8.05 7.84
N GLY A 59 15.48 -9.23 7.73
CA GLY A 59 15.44 -9.95 6.46
C GLY A 59 14.78 -9.17 5.30
N PRO A 60 14.62 -9.78 4.14
CA PRO A 60 14.11 -9.07 2.97
C PRO A 60 12.60 -8.85 3.07
N VAL A 61 12.10 -7.78 2.48
CA VAL A 61 10.66 -7.50 2.37
C VAL A 61 10.21 -7.75 0.95
N ARG A 62 9.14 -8.55 0.83
CA ARG A 62 8.47 -8.92 -0.41
C ARG A 62 6.96 -8.76 -0.21
N VAL A 63 6.24 -8.43 -1.27
CA VAL A 63 4.77 -8.49 -1.27
C VAL A 63 4.36 -9.92 -1.53
N ASP A 64 3.67 -10.54 -0.59
CA ASP A 64 3.18 -11.91 -0.73
C ASP A 64 1.71 -11.97 -0.31
N PHE A 65 0.85 -12.32 -1.26
CA PHE A 65 -0.60 -12.46 -1.05
C PHE A 65 -1.04 -13.92 -0.89
N VAL A 66 -0.18 -14.88 -1.20
CA VAL A 66 -0.50 -16.31 -1.22
C VAL A 66 -0.23 -16.93 0.15
N GLU A 67 0.88 -16.56 0.78
CA GLU A 67 1.32 -17.16 2.04
C GLU A 67 1.46 -16.15 3.19
N GLY A 68 1.87 -16.65 4.36
CA GLY A 68 2.27 -15.85 5.49
C GLY A 68 1.16 -14.95 6.06
N ALA A 69 1.52 -13.69 6.32
CA ALA A 69 0.64 -12.75 7.02
C ALA A 69 -0.63 -12.41 6.22
N ALA A 70 -0.55 -12.37 4.88
CA ALA A 70 -1.70 -12.10 4.03
C ALA A 70 -2.68 -13.29 4.04
N ALA A 71 -2.18 -14.51 3.86
CA ALA A 71 -2.96 -15.74 3.94
C ALA A 71 -3.66 -15.89 5.31
N HIS A 72 -2.91 -15.69 6.39
CA HIS A 72 -3.44 -15.74 7.75
C HIS A 72 -4.52 -14.66 7.96
N ARG A 73 -4.30 -13.42 7.51
CA ARG A 73 -5.30 -12.34 7.65
C ARG A 73 -6.53 -12.58 6.77
N ARG A 74 -6.39 -13.19 5.59
CA ARG A 74 -7.49 -13.63 4.73
C ARG A 74 -8.37 -14.66 5.44
N GLN A 75 -7.77 -15.68 6.05
CA GLN A 75 -8.48 -16.80 6.69
C GLN A 75 -9.01 -16.47 8.10
N PHE A 76 -8.22 -15.75 8.91
CA PHE A 76 -8.48 -15.55 10.34
C PHE A 76 -8.57 -14.08 10.77
N GLY A 77 -8.44 -13.13 9.84
CA GLY A 77 -8.45 -11.70 10.16
C GLY A 77 -9.82 -11.13 10.53
N GLY A 78 -10.89 -11.93 10.50
CA GLY A 78 -12.24 -11.54 10.89
C GLY A 78 -13.13 -11.04 9.74
N GLY A 79 -12.70 -11.18 8.48
CA GLY A 79 -13.52 -10.90 7.29
C GLY A 79 -14.18 -9.51 7.31
N SER A 80 -15.49 -9.46 7.07
CA SER A 80 -16.31 -8.23 7.13
C SER A 80 -16.41 -7.62 8.53
N GLY A 81 -16.01 -8.35 9.57
CA GLY A 81 -15.88 -7.85 10.93
C GLY A 81 -14.69 -6.91 11.13
N GLN A 82 -13.71 -6.91 10.20
CA GLN A 82 -12.56 -6.01 10.25
C GLN A 82 -12.99 -4.53 10.20
N MET A 83 -12.31 -3.70 10.98
CA MET A 83 -12.64 -2.26 11.04
C MET A 83 -12.50 -1.57 9.68
N ILE A 84 -11.50 -1.94 8.87
CA ILE A 84 -11.35 -1.37 7.52
C ILE A 84 -12.58 -1.68 6.65
N ALA A 85 -13.11 -2.90 6.72
CA ALA A 85 -14.29 -3.30 5.96
C ALA A 85 -15.51 -2.47 6.37
N LYS A 86 -15.70 -2.27 7.69
CA LYS A 86 -16.76 -1.42 8.24
C LYS A 86 -16.57 0.05 7.84
N ALA A 87 -15.34 0.56 7.87
CA ALA A 87 -15.03 1.95 7.55
C ALA A 87 -15.36 2.29 6.09
N VAL A 88 -14.96 1.42 5.16
CA VAL A 88 -15.30 1.58 3.73
C VAL A 88 -16.78 1.30 3.43
N GLY A 89 -17.54 0.75 4.39
CA GLY A 89 -18.98 0.55 4.27
C GLY A 89 -19.39 -0.76 3.62
N ILE A 90 -18.55 -1.80 3.69
CA ILE A 90 -18.95 -3.16 3.31
C ILE A 90 -20.08 -3.62 4.23
N GLN A 91 -21.17 -4.10 3.63
CA GLN A 91 -22.36 -4.64 4.29
C GLN A 91 -22.89 -5.85 3.49
N PRO A 92 -23.84 -6.65 4.01
CA PRO A 92 -24.53 -7.64 3.18
C PRO A 92 -25.08 -6.99 1.90
N GLY A 93 -24.73 -7.53 0.73
CA GLY A 93 -25.12 -7.00 -0.57
C GLY A 93 -24.34 -5.77 -1.08
N ILE A 94 -23.50 -5.13 -0.27
CA ILE A 94 -22.79 -3.89 -0.67
C ILE A 94 -21.29 -4.15 -0.82
N ARG A 95 -20.75 -3.96 -2.03
CA ARG A 95 -19.31 -4.03 -2.35
C ARG A 95 -18.86 -2.77 -3.09
N PRO A 96 -18.38 -1.74 -2.38
CA PRO A 96 -18.02 -0.49 -3.03
C PRO A 96 -16.79 -0.68 -3.94
N ARG A 97 -16.75 0.06 -5.04
CA ARG A 97 -15.51 0.30 -5.80
C ARG A 97 -14.61 1.23 -4.99
N VAL A 98 -13.43 0.73 -4.61
CA VAL A 98 -12.49 1.42 -3.70
C VAL A 98 -11.25 1.87 -4.47
N LEU A 99 -10.80 3.09 -4.20
CA LEU A 99 -9.45 3.54 -4.54
C LEU A 99 -8.61 3.61 -3.26
N ASP A 100 -7.58 2.77 -3.14
CA ASP A 100 -6.52 2.90 -2.14
C ASP A 100 -5.46 3.85 -2.69
N ALA A 101 -5.46 5.10 -2.23
CA ALA A 101 -4.59 6.14 -2.79
C ALA A 101 -3.18 6.15 -2.15
N THR A 102 -2.89 5.20 -1.27
CA THR A 102 -1.64 5.07 -0.52
C THR A 102 -1.28 3.59 -0.37
N ALA A 103 -1.20 2.89 -1.50
CA ALA A 103 -1.25 1.43 -1.54
C ALA A 103 -0.17 0.75 -0.70
N GLY A 104 1.06 1.27 -0.71
CA GLY A 104 2.20 0.64 -0.05
C GLY A 104 2.38 -0.80 -0.52
N LEU A 105 2.33 -1.75 0.42
CA LEU A 105 2.38 -3.19 0.09
C LEU A 105 1.03 -3.82 -0.25
N GLY A 106 -0.03 -3.03 -0.45
CA GLY A 106 -1.35 -3.51 -0.85
C GLY A 106 -2.07 -4.35 0.21
N ARG A 107 -1.64 -4.33 1.48
CA ARG A 107 -2.17 -5.21 2.54
C ARG A 107 -3.63 -4.95 2.87
N ASP A 108 -4.01 -3.69 2.95
CA ASP A 108 -5.37 -3.28 3.28
C ASP A 108 -6.26 -3.39 2.03
N ALA A 109 -5.78 -2.98 0.86
CA ALA A 109 -6.40 -3.25 -0.43
C ALA A 109 -6.70 -4.75 -0.66
N PHE A 110 -5.77 -5.65 -0.36
CA PHE A 110 -5.98 -7.10 -0.51
C PHE A 110 -7.08 -7.64 0.40
N VAL A 111 -7.24 -7.08 1.61
CA VAL A 111 -8.38 -7.42 2.48
C VAL A 111 -9.70 -7.00 1.84
N LEU A 112 -9.77 -5.80 1.26
CA LEU A 112 -10.98 -5.31 0.59
C LEU A 112 -11.29 -6.15 -0.66
N ALA A 113 -10.27 -6.48 -1.45
CA ALA A 113 -10.40 -7.35 -2.61
C ALA A 113 -10.84 -8.77 -2.21
N THR A 114 -10.30 -9.33 -1.12
CA THR A 114 -10.74 -10.62 -0.56
C THR A 114 -12.23 -10.60 -0.24
N LEU A 115 -12.73 -9.48 0.28
CA LEU A 115 -14.15 -9.31 0.61
C LEU A 115 -15.03 -9.05 -0.61
N GLY A 116 -14.46 -8.94 -1.81
CA GLY A 116 -15.20 -8.81 -3.07
C GLY A 116 -15.32 -7.38 -3.60
N CYS A 117 -14.60 -6.41 -3.03
CA CYS A 117 -14.52 -5.08 -3.63
C CYS A 117 -13.59 -5.10 -4.86
N GLU A 118 -13.93 -4.29 -5.86
CA GLU A 118 -12.95 -3.84 -6.85
C GLU A 118 -12.08 -2.77 -6.22
N VAL A 119 -10.75 -2.90 -6.35
CA VAL A 119 -9.79 -2.01 -5.73
C VAL A 119 -8.80 -1.50 -6.76
N SER A 120 -8.78 -0.19 -6.99
CA SER A 120 -7.65 0.48 -7.64
C SER A 120 -6.64 0.88 -6.56
N LEU A 121 -5.34 0.69 -6.82
CA LEU A 121 -4.25 0.98 -5.91
C LEU A 121 -3.36 2.03 -6.53
N ILE A 122 -3.02 3.10 -5.81
CA ILE A 122 -2.01 4.07 -6.26
C ILE A 122 -0.78 3.97 -5.37
N GLU A 123 0.39 3.77 -6.00
CA GLU A 123 1.68 3.86 -5.34
C GLU A 123 2.61 4.81 -6.12
N ARG A 124 3.20 5.77 -5.40
CA ARG A 124 4.04 6.81 -5.99
C ARG A 124 5.51 6.45 -6.01
N GLN A 125 5.97 5.60 -5.08
CA GLN A 125 7.37 5.19 -4.98
C GLN A 125 7.62 4.05 -5.99
N PRO A 126 8.42 4.25 -7.06
CA PRO A 126 8.68 3.22 -8.08
C PRO A 126 9.12 1.85 -7.56
N LEU A 127 9.98 1.81 -6.54
CA LEU A 127 10.48 0.58 -5.91
C LEU A 127 9.38 -0.19 -5.17
N ILE A 128 8.53 0.52 -4.42
CA ILE A 128 7.40 -0.12 -3.71
C ILE A 128 6.35 -0.57 -4.71
N ALA A 129 6.07 0.24 -5.74
CA ALA A 129 5.20 -0.12 -6.84
C ALA A 129 5.71 -1.37 -7.59
N ALA A 130 7.02 -1.52 -7.78
CA ALA A 130 7.63 -2.71 -8.38
C ALA A 130 7.44 -3.96 -7.51
N LEU A 131 7.64 -3.86 -6.18
CA LEU A 131 7.37 -4.96 -5.25
C LEU A 131 5.90 -5.38 -5.28
N LEU A 132 4.99 -4.40 -5.33
CA LEU A 132 3.54 -4.64 -5.40
C LEU A 132 3.11 -5.23 -6.75
N GLU A 133 3.67 -4.74 -7.86
CA GLU A 133 3.46 -5.30 -9.20
C GLU A 133 3.89 -6.76 -9.27
N ASP A 134 5.09 -7.09 -8.77
CA ASP A 134 5.58 -8.47 -8.70
C ASP A 134 4.67 -9.35 -7.83
N GLY A 135 4.24 -8.85 -6.66
CA GLY A 135 3.32 -9.54 -5.77
C GLY A 135 1.96 -9.83 -6.41
N LEU A 136 1.39 -8.88 -7.13
CA LEU A 136 0.14 -9.04 -7.88
C LEU A 136 0.30 -10.04 -9.03
N SER A 137 1.41 -9.97 -9.77
CA SER A 137 1.68 -10.89 -10.88
C SER A 137 1.79 -12.34 -10.39
N ARG A 138 2.48 -12.58 -9.27
CA ARG A 138 2.56 -13.93 -8.67
C ARG A 138 1.21 -14.41 -8.16
N ALA A 139 0.46 -13.52 -7.50
CA ALA A 139 -0.88 -13.83 -7.00
C ALA A 139 -1.87 -14.19 -8.12
N ALA A 140 -1.73 -13.60 -9.32
CA ALA A 140 -2.59 -13.89 -10.46
C ALA A 140 -2.46 -15.34 -10.97
N GLY A 141 -1.29 -15.96 -10.79
CA GLY A 141 -1.04 -17.36 -11.16
C GLY A 141 -1.49 -18.39 -10.12
N ASP A 142 -1.92 -17.95 -8.94
CA ASP A 142 -2.34 -18.82 -7.85
C ASP A 142 -3.83 -19.20 -7.96
N ALA A 143 -4.16 -20.47 -7.69
CA ALA A 143 -5.51 -20.99 -7.86
C ALA A 143 -6.52 -20.40 -6.87
N GLU A 144 -6.11 -20.06 -5.64
CA GLU A 144 -7.00 -19.50 -4.63
C GLU A 144 -7.02 -17.96 -4.66
N VAL A 145 -5.87 -17.35 -4.94
CA VAL A 145 -5.67 -15.91 -4.83
C VAL A 145 -5.80 -15.19 -6.17
N GLY A 146 -5.73 -15.90 -7.30
CA GLY A 146 -5.84 -15.33 -8.64
C GLY A 146 -7.10 -14.50 -8.83
N ALA A 147 -8.26 -15.03 -8.45
CA ALA A 147 -9.52 -14.29 -8.53
C ALA A 147 -9.59 -13.08 -7.58
N ILE A 148 -8.85 -13.09 -6.47
CA ILE A 148 -8.77 -11.97 -5.54
C ILE A 148 -7.91 -10.86 -6.12
N SER A 149 -6.71 -11.20 -6.60
CA SER A 149 -5.78 -10.26 -7.22
C SER A 149 -6.34 -9.66 -8.53
N ALA A 150 -7.17 -10.40 -9.27
CA ALA A 150 -7.86 -9.88 -10.45
C ALA A 150 -8.81 -8.70 -10.15
N ARG A 151 -9.23 -8.51 -8.89
CA ARG A 151 -9.99 -7.32 -8.45
C ARG A 151 -9.10 -6.13 -8.09
N MET A 152 -7.79 -6.26 -8.19
CA MET A 152 -6.80 -5.26 -7.79
C MET A 152 -6.08 -4.73 -9.02
N THR A 153 -6.18 -3.42 -9.27
CA THR A 153 -5.49 -2.75 -10.37
C THR A 153 -4.49 -1.72 -9.83
N LEU A 154 -3.21 -1.90 -10.13
CA LEU A 154 -2.15 -0.98 -9.72
C LEU A 154 -1.97 0.16 -10.73
N LEU A 155 -2.03 1.39 -10.22
CA LEU A 155 -1.70 2.63 -10.90
C LEU A 155 -0.42 3.19 -10.27
N LYS A 156 0.58 3.49 -11.08
CA LYS A 156 1.87 4.01 -10.61
C LYS A 156 1.91 5.53 -10.80
N GLY A 157 2.18 6.28 -9.74
CA GLY A 157 2.29 7.74 -9.83
C GLY A 157 1.79 8.46 -8.58
N ASN A 158 1.78 9.79 -8.66
CA ASN A 158 1.30 10.63 -7.57
C ASN A 158 -0.23 10.54 -7.46
N ALA A 159 -0.73 10.18 -6.28
CA ALA A 159 -2.16 10.02 -6.05
C ALA A 159 -2.97 11.31 -6.22
N ILE A 160 -2.41 12.47 -5.84
CA ILE A 160 -3.08 13.76 -6.03
C ILE A 160 -3.30 14.00 -7.52
N GLU A 161 -2.23 13.90 -8.32
CA GLU A 161 -2.27 14.12 -9.76
C GLU A 161 -3.24 13.16 -10.47
N LEU A 162 -3.15 11.86 -10.15
CA LEU A 162 -4.01 10.84 -10.74
C LEU A 162 -5.49 11.02 -10.36
N MET A 163 -5.79 11.46 -9.12
CA MET A 163 -7.16 11.75 -8.72
C MET A 163 -7.71 13.01 -9.39
N THR A 164 -6.90 14.07 -9.53
CA THR A 164 -7.30 15.30 -10.23
C THR A 164 -7.55 15.06 -11.72
N GLN A 165 -6.79 14.15 -12.33
CA GLN A 165 -6.92 13.78 -13.74
C GLN A 165 -7.79 12.54 -13.96
N TRP A 166 -8.57 12.11 -12.95
CA TRP A 166 -9.31 10.87 -12.99
C TRP A 166 -10.32 10.87 -14.14
N GLN A 167 -10.28 9.79 -14.94
CA GLN A 167 -11.19 9.60 -16.07
C GLN A 167 -12.14 8.44 -15.78
N GLY A 168 -13.40 8.62 -16.15
CA GLY A 168 -14.45 7.61 -15.97
C GLY A 168 -15.22 7.78 -14.66
N GLU A 169 -15.82 6.68 -14.19
CA GLU A 169 -16.65 6.71 -12.98
C GLU A 169 -15.79 6.93 -11.73
N ALA A 170 -16.22 7.88 -10.90
CA ALA A 170 -15.57 8.19 -9.64
C ALA A 170 -15.66 6.99 -8.65
N PRO A 171 -14.57 6.60 -7.98
CA PRO A 171 -14.60 5.60 -6.93
C PRO A 171 -15.66 5.94 -5.87
N GLN A 172 -16.39 4.93 -5.40
CA GLN A 172 -17.38 5.15 -4.36
C GLN A 172 -16.68 5.51 -3.04
N VAL A 173 -15.60 4.81 -2.75
CA VAL A 173 -14.80 5.01 -1.55
C VAL A 173 -13.36 5.30 -1.94
N ILE A 174 -12.77 6.32 -1.33
CA ILE A 174 -11.32 6.53 -1.38
C ILE A 174 -10.75 6.26 0.01
N TYR A 175 -9.74 5.39 0.09
CA TYR A 175 -9.05 5.00 1.30
C TYR A 175 -7.64 5.60 1.32
N LEU A 176 -7.28 6.21 2.46
CA LEU A 176 -5.99 6.86 2.70
C LEU A 176 -5.36 6.30 3.98
N ASP A 177 -4.11 5.89 3.93
CA ASP A 177 -3.24 5.53 5.06
C ASP A 177 -1.86 6.18 4.89
N PRO A 178 -1.79 7.53 4.78
CA PRO A 178 -0.53 8.22 4.60
C PRO A 178 0.37 8.00 5.82
N MET A 179 1.67 7.85 5.57
CA MET A 179 2.67 7.66 6.59
C MET A 179 2.71 8.87 7.53
N PHE A 180 2.24 8.68 8.75
CA PHE A 180 2.22 9.73 9.76
C PHE A 180 3.62 9.95 10.37
N PRO A 181 4.06 11.20 10.59
CA PRO A 181 5.29 11.49 11.30
C PRO A 181 5.29 10.86 12.70
N HIS A 182 6.01 9.75 12.87
CA HIS A 182 6.22 9.18 14.20
C HIS A 182 7.18 10.08 14.97
N ARG A 183 6.66 10.79 15.99
CA ARG A 183 7.46 11.60 16.92
C ARG A 183 8.04 10.79 18.09
N ASP A 184 7.54 9.59 18.35
CA ASP A 184 7.98 8.78 19.51
C ASP A 184 8.96 7.67 19.13
N LYS A 185 10.04 7.57 19.91
CA LYS A 185 11.18 6.65 19.78
C LYS A 185 10.87 5.19 20.20
N SER A 186 9.62 4.86 20.53
CA SER A 186 9.29 3.57 21.16
C SER A 186 8.17 2.83 20.43
N ALA A 187 8.51 2.25 19.29
CA ALA A 187 7.91 1.01 18.84
C ALA A 187 9.04 0.21 18.17
N LEU A 188 9.09 -1.10 18.41
CA LEU A 188 9.75 -2.02 17.48
C LEU A 188 9.18 -1.72 16.10
N VAL A 189 9.90 -0.90 15.34
CA VAL A 189 9.48 -0.48 14.01
C VAL A 189 9.43 -1.78 13.22
N LYS A 190 8.21 -2.19 12.83
CA LYS A 190 8.01 -3.41 12.05
C LYS A 190 9.00 -3.40 10.89
N LYS A 191 9.59 -4.56 10.61
CA LYS A 191 10.59 -4.78 9.56
C LYS A 191 10.39 -3.90 8.31
N GLU A 192 9.17 -3.86 7.79
CA GLU A 192 8.80 -3.09 6.60
C GLU A 192 8.94 -1.58 6.78
N MET A 193 8.56 -1.06 7.94
CA MET A 193 8.70 0.37 8.25
C MET A 193 10.16 0.79 8.38
N ARG A 194 11.08 -0.12 8.79
CA ARG A 194 12.53 0.18 8.75
C ARG A 194 13.04 0.29 7.32
N LEU A 195 12.55 -0.56 6.42
CA LEU A 195 12.98 -0.58 5.02
C LEU A 195 12.39 0.58 4.20
N PHE A 196 11.10 0.90 4.35
CA PHE A 196 10.44 1.87 3.46
C PHE A 196 10.54 3.32 3.92
N ARG A 197 10.71 3.58 5.22
CA ARG A 197 10.75 4.94 5.74
C ARG A 197 11.83 5.83 5.09
N PRO A 198 13.04 5.32 4.77
CA PRO A 198 14.02 6.10 4.01
C PRO A 198 13.52 6.55 2.64
N PHE A 199 12.72 5.74 1.94
CA PHE A 199 12.25 6.03 0.58
C PHE A 199 11.04 6.97 0.53
N VAL A 200 10.14 6.86 1.51
CA VAL A 200 8.85 7.56 1.47
C VAL A 200 8.88 8.84 2.31
N GLY A 201 9.66 8.86 3.38
CA GLY A 201 9.66 9.99 4.33
C GLY A 201 8.32 10.15 5.04
N ASP A 202 8.06 11.37 5.54
CA ASP A 202 6.74 11.75 6.05
C ASP A 202 5.87 12.31 4.90
N ASP A 203 4.59 11.93 4.87
CA ASP A 203 3.62 12.45 3.89
C ASP A 203 3.15 13.86 4.28
N ILE A 204 4.00 14.85 4.01
CA ILE A 204 3.74 16.27 4.28
C ILE A 204 2.58 16.84 3.44
N ASP A 205 2.25 16.17 2.34
CA ASP A 205 1.17 16.48 1.41
C ASP A 205 -0.17 15.85 1.81
N ALA A 206 -0.27 15.23 2.98
CA ALA A 206 -1.51 14.62 3.48
C ALA A 206 -2.75 15.54 3.43
N PRO A 207 -2.69 16.86 3.73
CA PRO A 207 -3.83 17.76 3.58
C PRO A 207 -4.31 17.89 2.12
N ALA A 208 -3.38 18.01 1.17
CA ALA A 208 -3.70 18.08 -0.26
C ALA A 208 -4.25 16.74 -0.78
N LEU A 209 -3.70 15.63 -0.30
CA LEU A 209 -4.20 14.28 -0.57
C LEU A 209 -5.65 14.11 -0.09
N LEU A 210 -5.97 14.56 1.12
CA LEU A 210 -7.34 14.52 1.64
C LEU A 210 -8.28 15.39 0.80
N ALA A 211 -7.85 16.60 0.41
CA ALA A 211 -8.65 17.48 -0.42
C ALA A 211 -9.02 16.83 -1.77
N ALA A 212 -8.02 16.31 -2.49
CA ALA A 212 -8.23 15.63 -3.77
C ALA A 212 -9.14 14.40 -3.64
N ALA A 213 -8.96 13.61 -2.57
CA ALA A 213 -9.83 12.47 -2.29
C ALA A 213 -11.28 12.89 -2.01
N LEU A 214 -11.47 13.97 -1.26
CA LEU A 214 -12.81 14.50 -0.95
C LEU A 214 -13.50 15.06 -2.19
N GLU A 215 -12.77 15.61 -3.15
CA GLU A 215 -13.33 16.05 -4.43
C GLU A 215 -13.77 14.85 -5.28
N LEU A 216 -12.90 13.86 -5.46
CA LEU A 216 -13.15 12.72 -6.34
C LEU A 216 -14.17 11.72 -5.81
N ALA A 217 -14.09 11.33 -4.53
CA ALA A 217 -14.91 10.23 -4.00
C ALA A 217 -16.41 10.52 -4.14
N SER A 218 -17.20 9.58 -4.68
CA SER A 218 -18.63 9.82 -4.84
C SER A 218 -19.44 9.61 -3.54
N HIS A 219 -18.98 8.72 -2.64
CA HIS A 219 -19.75 8.35 -1.44
C HIS A 219 -19.05 8.63 -0.12
N ARG A 220 -17.75 8.32 0.03
CA ARG A 220 -17.00 8.64 1.26
C ARG A 220 -15.50 8.58 1.07
N VAL A 221 -14.79 9.30 1.93
CA VAL A 221 -13.35 9.13 2.14
C VAL A 221 -13.11 8.49 3.51
N VAL A 222 -12.15 7.57 3.59
CA VAL A 222 -11.76 6.88 4.82
C VAL A 222 -10.27 7.10 5.02
N VAL A 223 -9.89 7.62 6.18
CA VAL A 223 -8.49 7.88 6.54
C VAL A 223 -8.11 7.03 7.75
N LYS A 224 -7.15 6.13 7.59
CA LYS A 224 -6.57 5.39 8.71
C LYS A 224 -5.55 6.26 9.44
N ARG A 225 -5.61 6.24 10.77
CA ARG A 225 -4.73 7.01 11.66
C ARG A 225 -4.32 6.19 12.87
N PRO A 226 -3.12 6.42 13.45
CA PRO A 226 -2.86 5.99 14.82
C PRO A 226 -3.94 6.56 15.74
N ARG A 227 -4.41 5.77 16.71
CA ARG A 227 -5.58 6.12 17.54
C ARG A 227 -5.48 7.53 18.16
N LYS A 228 -4.29 7.94 18.59
CA LYS A 228 -4.02 9.23 19.25
C LYS A 228 -3.51 10.35 18.33
N ALA A 229 -3.25 10.07 17.05
CA ALA A 229 -2.75 11.10 16.13
C ALA A 229 -3.85 12.14 15.82
N PRO A 230 -3.54 13.42 15.57
CA PRO A 230 -4.56 14.35 15.08
C PRO A 230 -5.15 13.86 13.75
N ALA A 231 -6.36 14.34 13.42
CA ALA A 231 -6.90 14.21 12.07
C ALA A 231 -5.97 14.93 11.07
N ILE A 232 -6.06 14.58 9.79
CA ILE A 232 -5.37 15.36 8.75
C ILE A 232 -5.96 16.78 8.76
N GLU A 233 -5.10 17.79 8.60
CA GLU A 233 -5.53 19.18 8.52
C GLU A 233 -6.48 19.40 7.32
N GLY A 234 -7.51 20.22 7.52
CA GLY A 234 -8.54 20.49 6.51
C GLY A 234 -9.94 20.16 7.01
N ALA A 235 -10.72 19.46 6.19
CA ALA A 235 -12.08 19.04 6.54
C ALA A 235 -12.07 18.16 7.80
N LYS A 236 -13.11 18.27 8.63
CA LYS A 236 -13.27 17.38 9.81
C LYS A 236 -14.00 16.10 9.41
N PRO A 237 -13.61 14.94 9.96
CA PRO A 237 -14.38 13.72 9.75
C PRO A 237 -15.78 13.87 10.35
N GLY A 238 -16.77 13.26 9.69
CA GLY A 238 -18.13 13.22 10.22
C GLY A 238 -18.24 12.30 11.45
N TYR A 239 -17.46 11.22 11.46
CA TYR A 239 -17.29 10.33 12.61
C TYR A 239 -16.03 9.48 12.43
N SER A 240 -15.63 8.77 13.49
CA SER A 240 -14.47 7.87 13.45
C SER A 240 -14.82 6.50 14.04
N LEU A 241 -14.24 5.44 13.49
CA LEU A 241 -14.28 4.10 14.07
C LEU A 241 -12.99 3.86 14.86
N GLU A 242 -13.08 3.80 16.17
CA GLU A 242 -11.93 3.58 17.05
C GLU A 242 -11.62 2.09 17.24
N GLY A 243 -10.35 1.73 17.06
CA GLY A 243 -9.81 0.43 17.44
C GLY A 243 -8.78 0.54 18.57
N LYS A 244 -8.08 -0.56 18.84
CA LYS A 244 -7.09 -0.62 19.92
C LYS A 244 -5.89 0.31 19.68
N SER A 245 -5.28 0.23 18.50
CA SER A 245 -4.05 0.95 18.12
C SER A 245 -4.24 1.98 17.00
N SER A 246 -5.27 1.80 16.18
CA SER A 246 -5.61 2.67 15.05
C SER A 246 -7.08 3.08 15.13
N ARG A 247 -7.42 4.12 14.38
CA ARG A 247 -8.79 4.52 14.09
C ARG A 247 -8.96 4.80 12.60
N TYR A 248 -10.20 4.87 12.15
CA TYR A 248 -10.57 5.26 10.80
C TYR A 248 -11.46 6.49 10.86
N ASP A 249 -10.95 7.62 10.39
CA ASP A 249 -11.68 8.88 10.26
C ASP A 249 -12.50 8.84 8.95
N ILE A 250 -13.81 9.07 9.04
CA ILE A 250 -14.74 8.87 7.92
C ILE A 250 -15.40 10.18 7.55
N TYR A 251 -15.36 10.47 6.25
CA TYR A 251 -15.92 11.67 5.63
C TYR A 251 -17.08 11.24 4.71
N PRO A 252 -18.31 11.14 5.25
CA PRO A 252 -19.46 10.69 4.47
C PRO A 252 -19.94 11.78 3.50
N LYS A 253 -20.30 11.38 2.27
CA LYS A 253 -20.91 12.24 1.24
C LYS A 253 -22.30 11.73 0.84
N LYS A 254 -22.40 10.43 0.54
CA LYS A 254 -23.64 9.76 0.11
C LYS A 254 -23.75 8.36 0.72
N LYS A 255 -24.98 7.85 0.78
CA LYS A 255 -25.27 6.47 1.22
C LYS A 255 -24.90 5.49 0.11
N LEU A 256 -24.13 4.45 0.44
CA LEU A 256 -23.86 3.33 -0.47
C LEU A 256 -25.15 2.53 -0.70
N GLN A 257 -25.38 2.13 -1.95
CA GLN A 257 -26.48 1.26 -2.36
C GLN A 257 -25.87 0.00 -3.01
N GLY A 258 -26.52 -1.15 -2.80
CA GLY A 258 -26.12 -2.43 -3.37
C GLY A 258 -26.80 -2.68 -4.71
#